data_AF-A0A7C2SGN3-F1
#
_entry.id   AF-A0A7C2SGN3-F1
#
_cell.length_a   1.000
_cell.length_b   1.000
_cell.length_c   1.000
_cell.angle_alpha   90.00
_cell.angle_beta   90.00
_cell.angle_gamma   90.00
#
_symmetry.space_group_name_H-M   'P 1'
#
loop_
_entity.id
_entity.type
_entity.pdbx_description
1 polymer ?
#
loop_
_entity_poly.entity_id
_entity_poly.type
_entity_poly.pdbx_seq_one_letter_code
_entity_poly.pdbx_strand_id
1 'polypeptide(L)'
;MANSLTAYSYLLTPPSGAGKISSYSAANNEWTWTDGGVTFTLSLQETATSFTYTLTVNGSFEGNTYNNQVMMTVTASKTSNSGELYFYEPGVSIPFLYAEWDTSPTGTYTFLMEINETDGQIKIDLLLNPDDSGSLSVNGADGSSWNISWTSQGTSGTWTYYDASGNLIDQGNWP
;
A
#
# COMPACT_ATOMS: atom_id res chain seq x y z
N MET A 1 6.09 -17.43 7.97
CA MET A 1 5.69 -16.05 8.31
C MET A 1 5.64 -15.29 7.00
N ALA A 2 4.42 -15.02 6.51
CA ALA A 2 4.19 -14.53 5.17
C ALA A 2 4.30 -13.01 5.17
N ASN A 3 5.14 -12.48 4.28
CA ASN A 3 5.19 -11.05 4.03
C ASN A 3 3.78 -10.58 3.63
N SER A 4 3.32 -9.44 4.17
CA SER A 4 2.02 -8.83 3.81
C SER A 4 1.86 -8.61 2.31
N LEU A 5 2.95 -8.59 1.54
CA LEU A 5 2.99 -8.67 0.08
C LEU A 5 2.14 -9.83 -0.50
N THR A 6 1.99 -10.94 0.23
CA THR A 6 1.15 -12.07 -0.20
C THR A 6 -0.33 -11.69 -0.34
N ALA A 7 -0.84 -10.77 0.49
CA ALA A 7 -2.22 -10.27 0.37
C ALA A 7 -2.45 -9.47 -0.92
N TYR A 8 -1.39 -8.86 -1.46
CA TYR A 8 -1.41 -8.06 -2.69
C TYR A 8 -0.77 -8.77 -3.88
N SER A 9 -0.40 -10.05 -3.72
CA SER A 9 0.29 -10.83 -4.73
C SER A 9 -0.48 -10.97 -6.04
N TYR A 10 -1.82 -10.84 -5.99
CA TYR A 10 -2.67 -10.82 -7.17
C TYR A 10 -2.43 -9.58 -8.06
N LEU A 11 -2.07 -8.42 -7.48
CA LEU A 11 -1.67 -7.22 -8.23
C LEU A 11 -0.28 -7.35 -8.85
N LEU A 12 0.53 -8.28 -8.33
CA LEU A 12 1.92 -8.52 -8.72
C LEU A 12 2.06 -9.76 -9.60
N THR A 13 0.94 -10.40 -9.95
CA THR A 13 0.93 -11.59 -10.82
C THR A 13 0.52 -11.16 -12.23
N PRO A 14 1.41 -11.28 -13.23
CA PRO A 14 1.05 -11.01 -14.61
C PRO A 14 -0.14 -11.87 -15.06
N PRO A 15 -1.01 -11.35 -15.96
CA PRO A 15 -2.13 -12.13 -16.47
C PRO A 15 -1.65 -13.32 -17.30
N SER A 16 -2.54 -14.31 -17.45
CA SER A 16 -2.28 -15.47 -18.30
C SER A 16 -2.00 -15.03 -19.74
N GLY A 17 -0.90 -15.52 -20.31
CA GLY A 17 -0.45 -15.13 -21.66
C GLY A 17 0.46 -13.90 -21.71
N ALA A 18 0.80 -13.28 -20.57
CA ALA A 18 1.81 -12.22 -20.54
C ALA A 18 3.16 -12.72 -21.07
N GLY A 19 3.76 -11.95 -21.97
CA GLY A 19 5.06 -12.25 -22.55
C GLY A 19 6.15 -12.01 -21.51
N LYS A 20 6.81 -13.08 -21.05
CA LYS A 20 7.98 -12.96 -20.18
C LYS A 20 9.20 -12.54 -21.00
N ILE A 21 9.70 -11.33 -20.78
CA ILE A 21 10.92 -10.81 -21.37
C ILE A 21 12.04 -11.02 -20.34
N SER A 22 12.64 -12.21 -20.34
CA SER A 22 13.75 -12.53 -19.42
C SER A 22 15.08 -11.99 -19.95
N SER A 23 15.26 -10.67 -19.98
CA SER A 23 16.47 -10.05 -20.54
C SER A 23 17.45 -9.51 -19.49
N TYR A 24 17.13 -9.52 -18.18
CA TYR A 24 17.93 -8.81 -17.16
C TYR A 24 18.58 -9.69 -16.07
N SER A 25 18.62 -11.01 -16.22
CA SER A 25 19.12 -12.09 -15.29
C SER A 25 18.01 -12.83 -14.53
N ALA A 26 18.32 -13.99 -13.92
CA ALA A 26 17.32 -14.77 -13.18
C ALA A 26 16.65 -13.99 -12.02
N ALA A 27 17.39 -13.03 -11.44
CA ALA A 27 16.94 -12.14 -10.38
C ALA A 27 16.02 -11.01 -10.89
N ASN A 28 16.12 -10.64 -12.17
CA ASN A 28 15.34 -9.54 -12.72
C ASN A 28 14.45 -10.04 -13.85
N ASN A 29 13.14 -9.97 -13.62
CA ASN A 29 12.17 -10.46 -14.59
C ASN A 29 11.31 -9.30 -15.09
N GLU A 30 10.93 -9.35 -16.34
CA GLU A 30 10.01 -8.40 -16.93
C GLU A 30 8.90 -9.16 -17.64
N TRP A 31 7.67 -8.67 -17.51
CA TRP A 31 6.50 -9.20 -18.18
C TRP A 31 5.76 -8.07 -18.86
N THR A 32 5.34 -8.32 -20.10
CA THR A 32 4.57 -7.36 -20.88
C THR A 32 3.27 -7.96 -21.36
N TRP A 33 2.22 -7.15 -21.37
CA TRP A 33 0.95 -7.49 -21.99
C TRP A 33 0.26 -6.22 -22.49
N THR A 34 -0.67 -6.39 -23.42
CA THR A 34 -1.48 -5.28 -23.95
C THR A 34 -2.93 -5.53 -23.59
N ASP A 35 -3.61 -4.51 -23.12
CA ASP A 35 -5.06 -4.51 -22.90
C ASP A 35 -5.62 -3.12 -23.21
N GLY A 36 -6.81 -3.03 -23.81
CA GLY A 36 -7.44 -1.74 -24.15
C GLY A 36 -6.65 -0.82 -25.09
N GLY A 37 -5.57 -1.28 -25.74
CA GLY A 37 -4.69 -0.41 -26.55
C GLY A 37 -3.55 0.26 -25.77
N VAL A 38 -3.38 -0.09 -24.49
CA VAL A 38 -2.19 0.24 -23.69
C VAL A 38 -1.35 -1.00 -23.46
N THR A 39 -0.04 -0.80 -23.40
CA THR A 39 0.93 -1.82 -23.01
C THR A 39 1.31 -1.62 -21.56
N PHE A 40 1.20 -2.69 -20.79
CA PHE A 40 1.66 -2.79 -19.42
C PHE A 40 2.98 -3.52 -19.40
N THR A 41 3.91 -3.03 -18.59
CA THR A 41 5.18 -3.67 -18.30
C THR A 41 5.34 -3.78 -16.79
N LEU A 42 5.33 -5.01 -16.27
CA LEU A 42 5.67 -5.30 -14.89
C LEU A 42 7.13 -5.74 -14.84
N SER A 43 7.98 -5.01 -14.14
CA SER A 43 9.35 -5.41 -13.85
C SER A 43 9.50 -5.83 -12.40
N LEU A 44 10.34 -6.82 -12.18
CA LEU A 44 10.83 -7.26 -10.88
C LEU A 44 12.33 -7.03 -10.85
N GLN A 45 12.79 -6.29 -9.85
CA GLN A 45 14.19 -6.20 -9.48
C GLN A 45 14.41 -6.89 -8.14
N GLU A 46 15.32 -7.85 -8.11
CA GLU A 46 15.65 -8.60 -6.89
C GLU A 46 17.10 -8.30 -6.47
N THR A 47 17.27 -7.92 -5.20
CA THR A 47 18.59 -7.71 -4.59
C THR A 47 18.86 -8.77 -3.53
N ALA A 48 19.99 -8.69 -2.82
CA ALA A 48 20.24 -9.58 -1.67
C ALA A 48 19.22 -9.38 -0.54
N THR A 49 18.64 -8.19 -0.40
CA THR A 49 17.84 -7.78 0.76
C THR A 49 16.41 -7.39 0.42
N SER A 50 16.05 -7.25 -0.85
CA SER A 50 14.71 -6.80 -1.25
C SER A 50 14.21 -7.39 -2.58
N PHE A 51 12.91 -7.30 -2.77
CA PHE A 51 12.23 -7.38 -4.06
C PHE A 51 11.57 -6.02 -4.35
N THR A 52 11.68 -5.53 -5.57
CA THR A 52 10.95 -4.34 -6.04
C THR A 52 10.20 -4.69 -7.31
N TYR A 53 8.88 -4.48 -7.30
CA TYR A 53 8.03 -4.57 -8.47
C TYR A 53 7.68 -3.18 -8.96
N THR A 54 7.73 -2.94 -10.27
CA THR A 54 7.30 -1.68 -10.89
C THR A 54 6.36 -1.99 -12.06
N LEU A 55 5.14 -1.46 -12.00
CA LEU A 55 4.20 -1.49 -13.11
C LEU A 55 4.26 -0.18 -13.88
N THR A 56 4.59 -0.27 -15.16
CA THR A 56 4.57 0.87 -16.09
C THR A 56 3.53 0.67 -17.17
N VAL A 57 2.97 1.78 -17.63
CA VAL A 57 1.94 1.81 -18.68
C VAL A 57 2.38 2.75 -19.80
N ASN A 58 2.19 2.30 -21.03
CA ASN A 58 2.52 3.07 -22.22
C ASN A 58 1.42 2.89 -23.28
N GLY A 59 1.01 3.97 -23.94
CA GLY A 59 -0.03 3.95 -24.96
C GLY A 59 -1.13 4.97 -24.68
N SER A 60 -2.32 4.77 -25.26
CA SER A 60 -3.44 5.68 -25.07
C SER A 60 -4.72 4.89 -24.79
N PHE A 61 -5.46 5.29 -23.76
CA PHE A 61 -6.73 4.68 -23.36
C PHE A 61 -7.66 5.73 -22.78
N GLU A 62 -8.94 5.71 -23.16
CA GLU A 62 -9.98 6.61 -22.65
C GLU A 62 -9.61 8.11 -22.64
N GLY A 63 -8.89 8.56 -23.68
CA GLY A 63 -8.46 9.96 -23.81
C GLY A 63 -7.21 10.33 -23.00
N ASN A 64 -6.69 9.41 -22.18
CA ASN A 64 -5.41 9.55 -21.51
C ASN A 64 -4.27 9.02 -22.39
N THR A 65 -3.10 9.65 -22.30
CA THR A 65 -1.87 9.21 -22.97
C THR A 65 -0.80 8.96 -21.92
N TYR A 66 -0.26 7.75 -21.93
CA TYR A 66 0.75 7.25 -21.02
C TYR A 66 2.06 7.10 -21.79
N ASN A 67 3.13 7.71 -21.27
CA ASN A 67 4.48 7.57 -21.83
C ASN A 67 5.39 6.91 -20.80
N ASN A 68 5.44 5.57 -20.83
CA ASN A 68 6.16 4.73 -19.86
C ASN A 68 5.92 5.18 -18.41
N GLN A 69 4.66 5.51 -18.09
CA GLN A 69 4.30 6.05 -16.80
C GLN A 69 4.32 4.93 -15.76
N VAL A 70 4.98 5.17 -14.63
CA VAL A 70 4.87 4.30 -13.45
C VAL A 70 3.49 4.48 -12.83
N MET A 71 2.73 3.39 -12.73
CA MET A 71 1.42 3.35 -12.07
C MET A 71 1.51 2.74 -10.68
N MET A 72 2.46 1.84 -10.45
CA MET A 72 2.64 1.20 -9.16
C MET A 72 4.11 0.84 -8.92
N THR A 73 4.57 1.02 -7.70
CA THR A 73 5.85 0.50 -7.22
C THR A 73 5.62 -0.20 -5.89
N VAL A 74 6.15 -1.40 -5.72
CA VAL A 74 6.10 -2.13 -4.44
C VAL A 74 7.49 -2.63 -4.09
N THR A 75 8.00 -2.25 -2.93
CA THR A 75 9.26 -2.77 -2.40
C THR A 75 8.98 -3.58 -1.14
N ALA A 76 9.58 -4.77 -1.05
CA ALA A 76 9.48 -5.63 0.11
C ALA A 76 10.86 -6.12 0.55
N SER A 77 11.09 -6.11 1.86
CA SER A 77 12.28 -6.68 2.46
C SER A 77 12.25 -8.21 2.41
N LYS A 78 13.43 -8.81 2.22
CA LYS A 78 13.68 -10.25 2.33
C LYS A 78 14.08 -10.68 3.73
N THR A 79 14.57 -9.74 4.52
CA THR A 79 15.16 -9.99 5.84
C THR A 79 14.25 -9.56 6.99
N SER A 80 13.25 -8.72 6.70
CA SER A 80 12.24 -8.25 7.64
C SER A 80 10.86 -8.36 7.00
N ASN A 81 9.82 -8.36 7.84
CA ASN A 81 8.44 -8.28 7.37
C ASN A 81 8.04 -6.82 7.17
N SER A 82 8.66 -6.17 6.18
CA SER A 82 8.46 -4.76 5.90
C SER A 82 8.48 -4.44 4.40
N GLY A 83 7.89 -3.30 4.06
CA GLY A 83 7.80 -2.85 2.67
C GLY A 83 7.00 -1.57 2.52
N GLU A 84 6.92 -1.14 1.27
CA GLU A 84 6.23 0.07 0.84
C GLU A 84 5.54 -0.16 -0.51
N LEU A 85 4.42 0.51 -0.71
CA LEU A 85 3.59 0.51 -1.91
C LEU A 85 3.32 1.97 -2.29
N TYR A 86 3.53 2.29 -3.55
CA TYR A 86 3.11 3.53 -4.18
C TYR A 86 2.18 3.21 -5.33
N PHE A 87 1.07 3.94 -5.42
CA PHE A 87 0.14 3.89 -6.54
C PHE A 87 -0.04 5.31 -7.08
N TYR A 88 0.05 5.47 -8.40
CA TYR A 88 0.04 6.77 -9.07
C TYR A 88 -1.17 6.89 -9.99
N GLU A 89 -1.68 8.11 -10.10
CA GLU A 89 -2.68 8.46 -11.10
C GLU A 89 -2.03 8.83 -12.46
N PRO A 90 -2.75 8.65 -13.58
CA PRO A 90 -2.29 9.05 -14.91
C PRO A 90 -1.77 10.50 -14.96
N GLY A 91 -0.58 10.71 -15.50
CA GLY A 91 0.02 12.04 -15.67
C GLY A 91 0.52 12.74 -14.38
N VAL A 92 0.45 12.09 -13.22
CA VAL A 92 0.82 12.68 -11.92
C VAL A 92 2.06 11.97 -11.34
N SER A 93 2.99 12.74 -10.77
CA SER A 93 4.21 12.21 -10.14
C SER A 93 4.08 12.00 -8.63
N ILE A 94 3.04 12.56 -8.02
CA ILE A 94 2.68 12.35 -6.62
C ILE A 94 1.84 11.07 -6.54
N PRO A 95 2.15 10.13 -5.62
CA PRO A 95 1.34 8.93 -5.46
C PRO A 95 -0.07 9.31 -4.98
N PHE A 96 -1.09 8.76 -5.62
CA PHE A 96 -2.47 8.80 -5.12
C PHE A 96 -2.58 8.01 -3.81
N LEU A 97 -1.92 6.85 -3.74
CA LEU A 97 -1.87 6.05 -2.53
C LEU A 97 -0.43 5.72 -2.20
N TYR A 98 -0.07 5.92 -0.95
CA TYR A 98 1.15 5.40 -0.35
C TYR A 98 0.77 4.49 0.81
N ALA A 99 1.47 3.37 0.96
CA ALA A 99 1.37 2.56 2.14
C ALA A 99 2.74 2.00 2.53
N GLU A 100 3.00 1.90 3.83
CA GLU A 100 4.17 1.21 4.36
C GLU A 100 3.77 0.28 5.50
N TRP A 101 4.55 -0.78 5.67
CA TRP A 101 4.41 -1.69 6.79
C TRP A 101 5.76 -2.10 7.32
N ASP A 102 5.81 -2.34 8.62
CA ASP A 102 6.99 -2.91 9.29
C ASP A 102 6.54 -3.85 10.39
N THR A 103 7.35 -4.87 10.66
CA THR A 103 7.23 -5.67 11.88
C THR A 103 8.56 -5.62 12.60
N SER A 104 8.56 -5.02 13.77
CA SER A 104 9.75 -4.89 14.58
C SER A 104 10.27 -6.27 15.01
N PRO A 105 11.55 -6.39 15.42
CA PRO A 105 12.09 -7.65 15.95
C PRO A 105 11.35 -8.19 17.18
N THR A 106 10.62 -7.33 17.90
CA THR A 106 9.79 -7.72 19.05
C THR A 106 8.39 -8.16 18.65
N GLY A 107 8.04 -8.10 17.36
CA GLY A 107 6.75 -8.55 16.82
C GLY A 107 5.67 -7.46 16.75
N THR A 108 6.02 -6.19 17.01
CA THR A 108 5.08 -5.08 16.83
C THR A 108 4.94 -4.79 15.35
N TYR A 109 3.72 -4.87 14.83
CA TYR A 109 3.40 -4.51 13.46
C TYR A 109 2.91 -3.07 13.40
N THR A 110 3.47 -2.29 12.47
CA THR A 110 2.99 -0.96 12.13
C THR A 110 2.60 -0.91 10.67
N PHE A 111 1.53 -0.18 10.38
CA PHE A 111 1.07 0.08 9.03
C PHE A 111 0.64 1.53 8.90
N LEU A 112 1.12 2.20 7.87
CA LEU A 112 0.69 3.53 7.49
C LEU A 112 0.12 3.46 6.08
N MET A 113 -1.01 4.11 5.84
CA MET A 113 -1.53 4.38 4.51
C MET A 113 -1.92 5.86 4.38
N GLU A 114 -1.54 6.46 3.27
CA GLU A 114 -1.91 7.82 2.88
C GLU A 114 -2.61 7.77 1.53
N ILE A 115 -3.79 8.40 1.44
CA ILE A 115 -4.56 8.55 0.21
C ILE A 115 -4.67 10.04 -0.07
N ASN A 116 -4.05 10.49 -1.16
CA ASN A 116 -4.07 11.87 -1.60
C ASN A 116 -5.29 12.10 -2.49
N GLU A 117 -6.24 12.88 -1.98
CA GLU A 117 -7.40 13.34 -2.74
C GLU A 117 -7.17 14.78 -3.24
N THR A 118 -8.05 15.26 -4.11
CA THR A 118 -7.93 16.63 -4.64
C THR A 118 -8.04 17.68 -3.54
N ASP A 119 -8.88 17.43 -2.53
CA ASP A 119 -9.25 18.41 -1.50
C ASP A 119 -8.66 18.10 -0.12
N GLY A 120 -7.77 17.10 -0.02
CA GLY A 120 -7.15 16.72 1.25
C GLY A 120 -6.43 15.39 1.19
N GLN A 121 -6.03 14.88 2.36
CA GLN A 121 -5.36 13.59 2.49
C GLN A 121 -6.06 12.77 3.57
N ILE A 122 -6.35 11.50 3.26
CA ILE A 122 -6.74 10.52 4.28
C ILE A 122 -5.48 9.83 4.77
N LYS A 123 -5.29 9.76 6.08
CA LYS A 123 -4.16 9.07 6.70
C LYS A 123 -4.67 7.99 7.66
N ILE A 124 -4.13 6.78 7.54
CA ILE A 124 -4.47 5.63 8.36
C ILE A 124 -3.20 5.11 9.02
N ASP A 125 -3.14 5.14 10.35
CA ASP A 125 -2.03 4.62 11.15
C ASP A 125 -2.54 3.44 12.00
N LEU A 126 -1.93 2.26 11.84
CA LEU A 126 -2.24 1.04 12.60
C LEU A 126 -0.99 0.59 13.35
N LEU A 127 -1.17 0.26 14.63
CA LEU A 127 -0.19 -0.41 15.47
C LEU A 127 -0.85 -1.66 16.05
N LEU A 128 -0.20 -2.80 15.88
CA LEU A 128 -0.60 -4.08 16.46
C LEU A 128 0.58 -4.67 17.24
N ASN A 129 0.37 -4.90 18.52
CA ASN A 129 1.36 -5.48 19.41
C ASN A 129 1.36 -7.01 19.30
N PRO A 130 2.44 -7.68 19.76
CA PRO A 130 2.54 -9.15 19.73
C PRO A 130 1.47 -9.89 20.54
N ASP A 131 0.82 -9.22 21.49
CA ASP A 131 -0.27 -9.76 22.30
C ASP A 131 -1.66 -9.52 21.69
N ASP A 132 -1.69 -9.11 20.41
CA ASP A 132 -2.88 -8.72 19.64
C ASP A 132 -3.60 -7.46 20.15
N SER A 133 -3.04 -6.73 21.13
CA SER A 133 -3.51 -5.37 21.47
C SER A 133 -3.07 -4.37 20.41
N GLY A 134 -3.67 -3.17 20.37
CA GLY A 134 -3.26 -2.21 19.36
C GLY A 134 -4.06 -0.92 19.33
N SER A 135 -3.79 -0.14 18.28
CA SER A 135 -4.49 1.10 17.99
C SER A 135 -4.61 1.34 16.49
N LEU A 136 -5.69 2.00 16.11
CA LEU A 136 -5.95 2.50 14.76
C LEU A 136 -6.28 3.99 14.85
N SER A 137 -5.61 4.82 14.07
CA SER A 137 -5.95 6.22 13.85
C SER A 137 -6.30 6.41 12.38
N VAL A 138 -7.39 7.12 12.11
CA VAL A 138 -7.80 7.52 10.77
C VAL A 138 -8.05 9.02 10.80
N ASN A 139 -7.29 9.78 10.02
CA ASN A 139 -7.52 11.20 9.77
C ASN A 139 -8.18 11.32 8.40
N GLY A 140 -9.38 11.87 8.35
CA GLY A 140 -10.12 12.11 7.12
C GLY A 140 -9.58 13.32 6.36
N ALA A 141 -9.84 13.35 5.05
CA ALA A 141 -9.47 14.49 4.20
C ALA A 141 -10.16 15.80 4.63
N ASP A 142 -11.30 15.71 5.30
CA ASP A 142 -12.02 16.84 5.89
C ASP A 142 -11.38 17.38 7.19
N GLY A 143 -10.30 16.74 7.67
CA GLY A 143 -9.61 17.06 8.92
C GLY A 143 -10.19 16.38 10.16
N SER A 144 -11.30 15.64 10.03
CA SER A 144 -11.87 14.86 11.13
C SER A 144 -10.99 13.66 11.47
N SER A 145 -11.12 13.09 12.68
CA SER A 145 -10.30 11.93 13.06
C SER A 145 -11.02 10.90 13.93
N TRP A 146 -10.77 9.63 13.62
CA TRP A 146 -11.18 8.47 14.42
C TRP A 146 -9.96 7.84 15.06
N ASN A 147 -10.04 7.58 16.37
CA ASN A 147 -9.00 6.86 17.08
C ASN A 147 -9.63 5.69 17.81
N ILE A 148 -9.03 4.52 17.69
CA ILE A 148 -9.46 3.28 18.30
C ILE A 148 -8.26 2.67 19.01
N SER A 149 -8.46 2.12 20.20
CA SER A 149 -7.47 1.28 20.88
C SER A 149 -8.14 0.07 21.50
N TRP A 150 -7.44 -1.06 21.52
CA TRP A 150 -7.99 -2.31 22.03
C TRP A 150 -6.95 -3.09 22.83
N THR A 151 -7.45 -3.91 23.75
CA THR A 151 -6.63 -4.82 24.56
C THR A 151 -6.33 -6.09 23.78
N SER A 152 -5.46 -6.93 24.34
CA SER A 152 -5.19 -8.27 23.81
C SER A 152 -6.48 -9.03 23.53
N GLN A 153 -6.50 -9.81 22.45
CA GLN A 153 -7.66 -10.55 21.92
C GLN A 153 -8.82 -9.68 21.39
N GLY A 154 -8.72 -8.34 21.43
CA GLY A 154 -9.77 -7.43 20.93
C GLY A 154 -11.07 -7.44 21.74
N THR A 155 -11.07 -8.09 22.91
CA THR A 155 -12.23 -8.24 23.81
C THR A 155 -12.38 -7.11 24.82
N SER A 156 -11.69 -5.98 24.61
CA SER A 156 -12.14 -4.68 25.08
C SER A 156 -11.42 -3.56 24.35
N GLY A 157 -11.98 -2.36 24.37
CA GLY A 157 -11.30 -1.19 23.84
C GLY A 157 -12.09 0.10 23.95
N THR A 158 -11.52 1.15 23.37
CA THR A 158 -12.09 2.50 23.35
C THR A 158 -12.00 3.08 21.95
N TRP A 159 -12.93 3.96 21.63
CA TRP A 159 -12.88 4.75 20.40
C TRP A 159 -13.32 6.19 20.66
N THR A 160 -12.77 7.12 19.89
CA THR A 160 -13.11 8.54 19.90
C THR A 160 -13.22 9.07 18.47
N TYR A 161 -14.14 10.00 18.26
CA TYR A 161 -14.32 10.75 17.02
C TYR A 161 -14.20 12.25 17.29
N TYR A 162 -13.34 12.92 16.54
CA TYR A 162 -13.19 14.36 16.55
C TYR A 162 -13.59 14.97 15.20
N ASP A 163 -14.19 16.16 15.24
CA ASP A 163 -14.38 16.97 14.04
C ASP A 163 -13.06 17.62 13.55
N ALA A 164 -13.14 18.33 12.42
CA ALA A 164 -12.01 19.02 11.81
C ALA A 164 -11.38 20.13 12.67
N SER A 165 -12.09 20.62 13.70
CA SER A 165 -11.58 21.62 14.64
C SER A 165 -10.94 20.98 15.87
N GLY A 166 -10.90 19.65 15.95
CA GLY A 166 -10.40 18.89 17.09
C GLY A 166 -11.39 18.79 18.25
N ASN A 167 -12.67 19.12 18.05
CA ASN A 167 -13.67 18.93 19.09
C ASN A 167 -14.12 17.47 19.12
N LEU A 168 -14.22 16.90 20.32
CA LEU A 168 -14.78 15.56 20.50
C LEU A 168 -16.27 15.58 20.13
N ILE A 169 -16.64 14.77 19.14
CA ILE A 169 -18.03 14.60 18.69
C ILE A 169 -18.66 13.39 19.36
N ASP A 170 -17.93 12.29 19.44
CA ASP A 170 -18.45 11.05 20.01
C ASP A 170 -17.32 10.17 20.58
N GLN A 171 -17.67 9.31 21.52
CA GLN A 171 -16.75 8.35 22.12
C GLN A 171 -17.49 7.16 22.72
N GLY A 172 -16.80 6.05 22.80
CA GLY A 172 -17.34 4.86 23.42
C GLY A 172 -16.28 3.87 23.86
N ASN A 173 -16.77 2.81 24.48
CA ASN A 173 -16.00 1.64 24.81
C ASN A 173 -16.79 0.39 24.45
N TRP A 174 -16.08 -0.71 24.30
CA TRP A 174 -16.68 -2.02 24.15
C TRP A 174 -15.95 -3.03 25.06
N PRO A 175 -16.60 -4.14 25.40
CA PRO A 175 -15.95 -5.42 25.60
C PRO A 175 -15.68 -6.04 24.23
#